data_AF-A0A382WF14-F1
#
_entry.id   AF-A0A382WF14-F1
#
_cell.length_a   1.000
_cell.length_b   1.000
_cell.length_c   1.000
_cell.angle_alpha   90.00
_cell.angle_beta   90.00
_cell.angle_gamma   90.00
#
_symmetry.space_group_name_H-M   'P 1'
#
loop_
_entity.id
_entity.type
_entity.pdbx_description
1 polymer ?
#
loop_
_entity_poly.entity_id
_entity_poly.type
_entity_poly.pdbx_seq_one_letter_code
_entity_poly.pdbx_strand_id
1 'polypeptide(L)'
;LILLLTVSNAQNRSLIFTTGSPNDTAGYTIQWDGATGQSVSDRIYISGNMVLEALKIYAVANTEPAMAKIVLQADNDGVPGEEIYSWNLDVAEETHGNNYFLIITTDLCIYLDADNYYWLTLHAIDTESQITWFYSNNATFTYTTSNDQGENWETASIGNCGSLSVWAESIYETEFEETTGDINEDGSVNVLDVVILANVVLTGEYLSAGDINVDGVNNVLDIVELINIILNGPSYEQLPIWDYVDINTNSDYFDQLIGPDTFNGNVSLYYFGKAG
;
A
#
# COMPACT_ATOMS: atom_id res chain seq x y z
N LEU A 1 5.56 36.05 -5.37
CA LEU A 1 4.42 35.22 -4.97
C LEU A 1 4.64 33.84 -5.57
N ILE A 2 5.21 32.92 -4.80
CA ILE A 2 5.42 31.53 -5.24
C ILE A 2 4.06 30.86 -5.11
N LEU A 3 3.43 30.56 -6.25
CA LEU A 3 2.17 29.83 -6.31
C LEU A 3 2.51 28.35 -6.10
N LEU A 4 2.35 27.85 -4.87
CA LEU A 4 2.35 26.41 -4.62
C LEU A 4 1.03 25.86 -5.16
N LEU A 5 1.08 25.20 -6.33
CA LEU A 5 0.01 24.33 -6.78
C LEU A 5 0.07 23.05 -5.94
N THR A 6 -0.85 22.90 -5.00
CA THR A 6 -1.16 21.60 -4.40
C THR A 6 -2.00 20.81 -5.39
N VAL A 7 -1.38 19.83 -6.05
CA VAL A 7 -2.09 18.87 -6.91
C VAL A 7 -2.83 17.91 -5.98
N SER A 8 -4.16 17.99 -5.97
CA SER A 8 -5.02 16.97 -5.36
C SER A 8 -4.93 15.69 -6.19
N ASN A 9 -3.94 14.85 -5.91
CA ASN A 9 -3.95 13.48 -6.39
C ASN A 9 -5.04 12.74 -5.61
N ALA A 10 -6.11 12.34 -6.28
CA ALA A 10 -6.97 11.27 -5.77
C ALA A 10 -6.08 10.04 -5.61
N GLN A 11 -5.60 9.77 -4.39
CA GLN A 11 -4.83 8.57 -4.12
C GLN A 11 -5.80 7.39 -4.16
N ASN A 12 -5.72 6.64 -5.25
CA ASN A 12 -6.28 5.30 -5.31
C ASN A 12 -5.38 4.41 -4.43
N ARG A 13 -5.64 4.39 -3.11
CA ARG A 13 -4.75 3.82 -2.06
C ARG A 13 -4.36 2.36 -2.28
N SER A 14 -5.07 1.63 -3.15
CA SER A 14 -4.77 0.24 -3.46
C SER A 14 -3.87 0.06 -4.68
N LEU A 15 -3.73 1.05 -5.59
CA LEU A 15 -2.84 0.92 -6.76
C LEU A 15 -1.40 1.23 -6.34
N ILE A 16 -0.58 0.19 -6.18
CA ILE A 16 0.77 0.31 -5.63
C ILE A 16 1.86 0.39 -6.71
N PHE A 17 1.59 -0.12 -7.91
CA PHE A 17 2.51 -0.04 -9.04
C PHE A 17 1.75 -0.02 -10.36
N THR A 18 2.20 0.79 -11.31
CA THR A 18 1.66 0.81 -12.67
C THR A 18 2.71 1.30 -13.66
N THR A 19 2.70 0.67 -14.84
CA THR A 19 3.51 1.09 -15.98
C THR A 19 2.72 1.94 -16.98
N GLY A 20 1.48 2.30 -16.62
CA GLY A 20 0.49 2.91 -17.50
C GLY A 20 -0.04 1.97 -18.58
N SER A 21 -1.20 2.32 -19.15
CA SER A 21 -1.78 1.62 -20.30
C SER A 21 -0.86 1.76 -21.53
N PRO A 22 -0.71 0.73 -22.38
CA PRO A 22 0.11 0.80 -23.59
C PRO A 22 -0.33 1.93 -24.52
N ASN A 23 0.63 2.58 -25.18
CA ASN A 23 0.36 3.62 -26.18
C ASN A 23 0.03 3.04 -27.57
N ASP A 24 0.51 1.83 -27.84
CA ASP A 24 0.33 1.10 -29.09
C ASP A 24 0.31 -0.42 -28.84
N THR A 25 0.46 -1.21 -29.89
CA THR A 25 0.45 -2.68 -29.82
C THR A 25 1.85 -3.29 -29.90
N ALA A 26 2.91 -2.48 -29.81
CA ALA A 26 4.27 -3.01 -29.76
C ALA A 26 4.55 -3.62 -28.38
N GLY A 27 5.37 -4.65 -28.34
CA GLY A 27 5.64 -5.38 -27.10
C GLY A 27 6.71 -6.44 -27.26
N TYR A 28 6.98 -7.13 -26.17
CA TYR A 28 7.85 -8.31 -26.15
C TYR A 28 7.12 -9.53 -26.69
N THR A 29 7.81 -10.35 -27.47
CA THR A 29 7.28 -11.63 -27.95
C THR A 29 7.65 -12.73 -26.97
N ILE A 30 6.70 -13.13 -26.14
CA ILE A 30 6.86 -14.22 -25.18
C ILE A 30 6.61 -15.54 -25.90
N GLN A 31 7.62 -16.40 -25.93
CA GLN A 31 7.60 -17.68 -26.64
C GLN A 31 8.68 -18.63 -26.11
N TRP A 32 8.51 -19.92 -26.40
CA TRP A 32 9.46 -20.98 -26.09
C TRP A 32 9.49 -21.97 -27.24
N ASP A 33 10.65 -22.50 -27.62
CA ASP A 33 10.75 -23.50 -28.70
C ASP A 33 11.15 -24.91 -28.19
N GLY A 34 11.29 -25.06 -26.87
CA GLY A 34 11.77 -26.28 -26.22
C GLY A 34 13.24 -26.25 -25.83
N ALA A 35 14.01 -25.26 -26.31
CA ALA A 35 15.41 -25.05 -25.98
C ALA A 35 15.76 -23.59 -25.67
N THR A 36 15.16 -22.65 -26.40
CA THR A 36 15.32 -21.21 -26.23
C THR A 36 14.00 -20.48 -26.34
N GLY A 37 13.93 -19.26 -25.85
CA GLY A 37 12.73 -18.45 -25.93
C GLY A 37 12.98 -17.01 -25.52
N GLN A 38 11.91 -16.32 -25.17
CA GLN A 38 11.98 -15.01 -24.53
C GLN A 38 10.96 -14.97 -23.40
N SER A 39 11.46 -14.76 -22.20
CA SER A 39 10.72 -14.42 -21.00
C SER A 39 11.11 -13.02 -20.57
N VAL A 40 10.17 -12.27 -20.03
CA VAL A 40 10.39 -10.89 -19.57
C VAL A 40 9.91 -10.78 -18.14
N SER A 41 10.64 -10.02 -17.34
CA SER A 41 10.30 -9.78 -15.95
C SER A 41 10.42 -8.31 -15.60
N ASP A 42 9.36 -7.79 -14.98
CA ASP A 42 9.26 -6.39 -14.58
C ASP A 42 9.47 -6.26 -13.07
N ARG A 43 10.31 -5.30 -12.66
CA ARG A 43 10.61 -5.07 -11.25
C ARG A 43 9.62 -4.10 -10.63
N ILE A 44 9.14 -4.47 -9.44
CA ILE A 44 8.13 -3.75 -8.66
C ILE A 44 8.74 -3.45 -7.29
N TYR A 45 8.52 -2.23 -6.78
CA TYR A 45 8.94 -1.84 -5.43
C TYR A 45 7.74 -1.73 -4.51
N ILE A 46 7.88 -2.26 -3.30
CA ILE A 46 6.85 -2.27 -2.27
C ILE A 46 7.31 -1.38 -1.11
N SER A 47 6.56 -0.32 -0.82
CA SER A 47 6.96 0.69 0.18
C SER A 47 6.48 0.39 1.60
N GLY A 48 5.64 -0.62 1.79
CA GLY A 48 5.04 -0.96 3.07
C GLY A 48 4.56 -2.41 3.09
N ASN A 49 4.32 -2.97 4.28
CA ASN A 49 3.79 -4.32 4.39
C ASN A 49 2.38 -4.35 3.78
N MET A 50 2.16 -5.22 2.81
CA MET A 50 0.96 -5.23 1.98
C MET A 50 0.48 -6.65 1.71
N VAL A 51 -0.80 -6.80 1.36
CA VAL A 51 -1.38 -8.04 0.84
C VAL A 51 -1.81 -7.82 -0.60
N LEU A 52 -1.33 -8.65 -1.52
CA LEU A 52 -1.66 -8.55 -2.94
C LEU A 52 -3.15 -8.80 -3.19
N GLU A 53 -3.82 -7.88 -3.86
CA GLU A 53 -5.26 -7.97 -4.18
C GLU A 53 -5.51 -8.35 -5.64
N ALA A 54 -4.75 -7.74 -6.56
CA ALA A 54 -4.91 -8.00 -7.98
C ALA A 54 -3.69 -7.62 -8.81
N LEU A 55 -3.56 -8.27 -9.96
CA LEU A 55 -2.58 -7.98 -11.00
C LEU A 55 -3.31 -7.77 -12.32
N LYS A 56 -2.84 -6.82 -13.13
CA LYS A 56 -3.32 -6.64 -14.50
C LYS A 56 -2.16 -6.58 -15.45
N ILE A 57 -2.24 -7.30 -16.56
CA ILE A 57 -1.29 -7.21 -17.68
C ILE A 57 -2.02 -6.84 -18.97
N TYR A 58 -1.30 -6.27 -19.93
CA TYR A 58 -1.81 -6.02 -21.28
C TYR A 58 -1.10 -6.87 -22.32
N ALA A 59 -1.80 -7.83 -22.91
CA ALA A 59 -1.21 -8.77 -23.86
C ALA A 59 -2.17 -9.12 -25.00
N VAL A 60 -1.62 -9.65 -26.09
CA VAL A 60 -2.41 -10.20 -27.19
C VAL A 60 -1.83 -11.54 -27.63
N ALA A 61 -2.71 -12.48 -27.94
CA ALA A 61 -2.35 -13.77 -28.49
C ALA A 61 -1.96 -13.63 -29.96
N ASN A 62 -0.83 -14.23 -30.35
CA ASN A 62 -0.44 -14.37 -31.76
C ASN A 62 -0.75 -15.78 -32.29
N THR A 63 -1.06 -16.72 -31.40
CA THR A 63 -1.42 -18.12 -31.67
C THR A 63 -2.69 -18.49 -30.90
N GLU A 64 -3.26 -19.65 -31.21
CA GLU A 64 -4.39 -20.23 -30.48
C GLU A 64 -4.13 -21.74 -30.32
N PRO A 65 -3.87 -22.25 -29.10
CA PRO A 65 -3.89 -21.53 -27.81
C PRO A 65 -2.69 -20.56 -27.63
N ALA A 66 -2.79 -19.71 -26.61
CA ALA A 66 -1.72 -18.78 -26.21
C ALA A 66 -1.52 -18.81 -24.69
N MET A 67 -0.95 -19.91 -24.21
CA MET A 67 -0.75 -20.21 -22.80
C MET A 67 0.45 -19.45 -22.21
N ALA A 68 0.18 -18.55 -21.28
CA ALA A 68 1.18 -17.80 -20.55
C ALA A 68 1.22 -18.21 -19.07
N LYS A 69 2.42 -18.33 -18.50
CA LYS A 69 2.63 -18.44 -17.05
C LYS A 69 3.11 -17.10 -16.52
N ILE A 70 2.33 -16.52 -15.62
CA ILE A 70 2.66 -15.30 -14.88
C ILE A 70 3.25 -15.72 -13.54
N VAL A 71 4.43 -15.21 -13.18
CA VAL A 71 5.13 -15.61 -11.96
C VAL A 71 5.46 -14.37 -11.13
N LEU A 72 5.04 -14.39 -9.86
CA LEU A 72 5.52 -13.46 -8.85
C LEU A 72 6.73 -14.06 -8.16
N GLN A 73 7.85 -13.33 -8.15
CA GLN A 73 9.11 -13.79 -7.60
C GLN A 73 9.69 -12.76 -6.62
N ALA A 74 10.43 -13.24 -5.63
CA ALA A 74 11.28 -12.39 -4.79
C ALA A 74 12.45 -11.82 -5.62
N ASP A 75 12.98 -10.67 -5.22
CA ASP A 75 14.25 -10.17 -5.77
C ASP A 75 15.43 -10.99 -5.22
N ASN A 76 16.39 -11.29 -6.11
CA ASN A 76 17.64 -11.93 -5.78
C ASN A 76 18.79 -11.11 -6.39
N ASP A 77 19.31 -10.15 -5.64
CA ASP A 77 20.39 -9.26 -6.04
C ASP A 77 20.11 -8.50 -7.36
N GLY A 78 18.88 -8.01 -7.53
CA GLY A 78 18.48 -7.20 -8.69
C GLY A 78 18.09 -8.01 -9.94
N VAL A 79 17.84 -9.30 -9.81
CA VAL A 79 17.18 -10.16 -10.82
C VAL A 79 16.09 -11.03 -10.17
N PRO A 80 15.16 -11.61 -10.95
CA PRO A 80 14.14 -12.51 -10.41
C PRO A 80 14.75 -13.73 -9.70
N GLY A 81 14.24 -14.02 -8.50
CA GLY A 81 14.66 -15.11 -7.63
C GLY A 81 13.59 -16.18 -7.44
N GLU A 82 13.43 -16.64 -6.19
CA GLU A 82 12.47 -17.68 -5.80
C GLU A 82 11.03 -17.33 -6.20
N GLU A 83 10.30 -18.32 -6.72
CA GLU A 83 8.88 -18.21 -7.05
C GLU A 83 8.05 -18.13 -5.75
N ILE A 84 7.24 -17.08 -5.63
CA ILE A 84 6.27 -16.90 -4.55
C ILE A 84 4.94 -17.52 -4.95
N TYR A 85 4.48 -17.20 -6.16
CA TYR A 85 3.23 -17.73 -6.71
C TYR A 85 3.21 -17.61 -8.25
N SER A 86 2.39 -18.43 -8.91
CA SER A 86 2.18 -18.32 -10.35
C SER A 86 0.75 -18.61 -10.79
N TRP A 87 0.39 -18.04 -11.95
CA TRP A 87 -0.91 -18.18 -12.60
C TRP A 87 -0.72 -18.59 -14.05
N ASN A 88 -1.57 -19.50 -14.53
CA ASN A 88 -1.63 -19.84 -15.95
C ASN A 88 -2.82 -19.12 -16.57
N LEU A 89 -2.60 -18.53 -17.74
CA LEU A 89 -3.56 -17.72 -18.47
C LEU A 89 -3.56 -18.15 -19.93
N ASP A 90 -4.73 -18.48 -20.50
CA ASP A 90 -4.86 -18.55 -21.95
C ASP A 90 -5.22 -17.17 -22.50
N VAL A 91 -4.22 -16.50 -23.05
CA VAL A 91 -4.38 -15.15 -23.61
C VAL A 91 -5.37 -15.16 -24.77
N ALA A 92 -5.49 -16.26 -25.52
CA ALA A 92 -6.41 -16.34 -26.66
C ALA A 92 -7.87 -16.43 -26.20
N GLU A 93 -8.16 -17.31 -25.24
CA GLU A 93 -9.53 -17.54 -24.75
C GLU A 93 -10.06 -16.40 -23.87
N GLU A 94 -9.20 -15.73 -23.10
CA GLU A 94 -9.62 -14.71 -22.15
C GLU A 94 -9.65 -13.27 -22.71
N THR A 95 -9.49 -13.09 -24.03
CA THR A 95 -9.57 -11.75 -24.65
C THR A 95 -10.98 -11.16 -24.61
N HIS A 96 -11.29 -10.37 -23.58
CA HIS A 96 -12.56 -9.63 -23.47
C HIS A 96 -12.60 -8.34 -24.34
N GLY A 97 -11.94 -8.35 -25.50
CA GLY A 97 -11.95 -7.26 -26.49
C GLY A 97 -11.07 -6.03 -26.18
N ASN A 98 -10.39 -6.01 -25.02
CA ASN A 98 -9.57 -4.86 -24.57
C ASN A 98 -8.10 -5.22 -24.28
N ASN A 99 -7.65 -6.43 -24.62
CA ASN A 99 -6.27 -6.93 -24.47
C ASN A 99 -5.65 -6.73 -23.08
N TYR A 100 -6.48 -6.65 -22.03
CA TYR A 100 -6.02 -6.66 -20.65
C TYR A 100 -6.60 -7.88 -19.94
N PHE A 101 -5.84 -8.39 -18.97
CA PHE A 101 -6.20 -9.55 -18.17
C PHE A 101 -6.05 -9.16 -16.71
N LEU A 102 -7.11 -9.34 -15.93
CA LEU A 102 -7.16 -9.02 -14.51
C LEU A 102 -7.18 -10.32 -13.71
N ILE A 103 -6.18 -10.50 -12.86
CA ILE A 103 -6.04 -11.62 -11.93
C ILE A 103 -6.36 -11.09 -10.55
N ILE A 104 -7.36 -11.67 -9.89
CA ILE A 104 -7.75 -11.33 -8.52
C ILE A 104 -7.13 -12.37 -7.58
N THR A 105 -6.52 -11.92 -6.49
CA THR A 105 -5.73 -12.76 -5.57
C THR A 105 -6.21 -12.67 -4.12
N THR A 106 -7.40 -12.11 -3.89
CA THR A 106 -7.94 -11.81 -2.55
C THR A 106 -8.15 -13.04 -1.65
N ASP A 107 -8.12 -14.24 -2.21
CA ASP A 107 -8.25 -15.52 -1.50
C ASP A 107 -6.89 -16.22 -1.24
N LEU A 108 -5.78 -15.68 -1.76
CA LEU A 108 -4.46 -16.32 -1.74
C LEU A 108 -3.56 -15.86 -0.58
N CYS A 109 -3.91 -14.77 0.12
CA CYS A 109 -3.12 -14.19 1.22
C CYS A 109 -1.62 -14.05 0.88
N ILE A 110 -1.32 -13.47 -0.29
CA ILE A 110 0.07 -13.24 -0.71
C ILE A 110 0.58 -11.97 -0.02
N TYR A 111 1.51 -12.14 0.91
CA TYR A 111 2.14 -11.04 1.65
C TYR A 111 3.34 -10.47 0.88
N LEU A 112 3.43 -9.15 0.88
CA LEU A 112 4.53 -8.38 0.31
C LEU A 112 5.15 -7.53 1.42
N ASP A 113 6.43 -7.71 1.67
CA ASP A 113 7.16 -7.05 2.74
C ASP A 113 7.57 -5.63 2.33
N ALA A 114 7.55 -4.71 3.29
CA ALA A 114 8.00 -3.34 3.11
C ALA A 114 9.46 -3.28 2.65
N ASP A 115 9.79 -2.25 1.87
CA ASP A 115 11.15 -1.94 1.40
C ASP A 115 11.82 -3.04 0.58
N ASN A 116 11.02 -3.88 -0.07
CA ASN A 116 11.50 -4.97 -0.92
C ASN A 116 11.13 -4.76 -2.39
N TYR A 117 11.95 -5.37 -3.25
CA TYR A 117 11.65 -5.53 -4.67
C TYR A 117 11.06 -6.90 -4.94
N TYR A 118 10.16 -6.95 -5.90
CA TYR A 118 9.55 -8.16 -6.43
C TYR A 118 9.58 -8.11 -7.96
N TRP A 119 9.40 -9.27 -8.57
CA TRP A 119 9.44 -9.43 -10.02
C TRP A 119 8.16 -10.07 -10.51
N LEU A 120 7.59 -9.51 -11.57
CA LEU A 120 6.47 -10.11 -12.29
C LEU A 120 6.94 -10.58 -13.66
N THR A 121 7.00 -11.89 -13.83
CA THR A 121 7.52 -12.54 -15.03
C THR A 121 6.39 -13.09 -15.89
N LEU A 122 6.56 -13.02 -17.21
CA LEU A 122 5.72 -13.71 -18.18
C LEU A 122 6.55 -14.71 -19.00
N HIS A 123 6.12 -15.97 -18.96
CA HIS A 123 6.65 -17.07 -19.76
C HIS A 123 5.58 -17.61 -20.72
N ALA A 124 6.01 -18.20 -21.84
CA ALA A 124 5.16 -19.12 -22.61
C ALA A 124 5.25 -20.51 -21.98
N ILE A 125 4.10 -21.17 -21.78
CA ILE A 125 4.02 -22.47 -21.11
C ILE A 125 4.49 -23.61 -22.01
N ASP A 126 4.22 -23.49 -23.30
CA ASP A 126 4.46 -24.53 -24.29
C ASP A 126 5.17 -23.97 -25.54
N THR A 127 5.46 -24.87 -26.47
CA THR A 127 6.22 -24.56 -27.68
C THR A 127 5.39 -23.98 -28.83
N GLU A 128 4.06 -23.93 -28.65
CA GLU A 128 3.11 -23.50 -29.68
C GLU A 128 2.60 -22.08 -29.40
N SER A 129 2.67 -21.65 -28.14
CA SER A 129 2.18 -20.37 -27.65
C SER A 129 3.13 -19.22 -27.97
N GLN A 130 2.60 -18.21 -28.65
CA GLN A 130 3.26 -16.93 -28.85
C GLN A 130 2.35 -15.80 -28.39
N ILE A 131 2.84 -14.99 -27.46
CA ILE A 131 2.11 -13.88 -26.85
C ILE A 131 2.91 -12.59 -27.07
N THR A 132 2.22 -11.50 -27.41
CA THR A 132 2.82 -10.17 -27.34
C THR A 132 2.43 -9.52 -26.02
N TRP A 133 3.39 -9.31 -25.12
CA TRP A 133 3.20 -8.49 -23.91
C TRP A 133 3.50 -7.04 -24.26
N PHE A 134 2.48 -6.18 -24.28
CA PHE A 134 2.62 -4.80 -24.74
C PHE A 134 3.61 -4.00 -23.88
N TYR A 135 4.30 -3.06 -24.50
CA TYR A 135 5.23 -2.18 -23.80
C TYR A 135 4.51 -1.23 -22.83
N SER A 136 5.19 -0.91 -21.74
CA SER A 136 4.86 0.20 -20.85
C SER A 136 4.73 1.52 -21.62
N ASN A 137 3.99 2.48 -21.06
CA ASN A 137 3.72 3.75 -21.74
C ASN A 137 4.92 4.71 -21.78
N ASN A 138 5.99 4.38 -21.06
CA ASN A 138 7.26 5.09 -21.03
C ASN A 138 8.42 4.10 -20.76
N ALA A 139 9.64 4.57 -20.98
CA ALA A 139 10.85 3.76 -20.88
C ALA A 139 11.65 4.00 -19.58
N THR A 140 10.97 4.04 -18.42
CA THR A 140 11.60 4.37 -17.13
C THR A 140 11.58 3.23 -16.11
N PHE A 141 11.11 2.05 -16.51
CA PHE A 141 10.93 0.91 -15.62
C PHE A 141 12.13 -0.03 -15.66
N THR A 142 12.42 -0.66 -14.52
CA THR A 142 13.45 -1.70 -14.47
C THR A 142 12.85 -3.03 -14.87
N TYR A 143 13.51 -3.73 -15.80
CA TYR A 143 13.11 -5.04 -16.27
C TYR A 143 14.34 -5.89 -16.61
N THR A 144 14.13 -7.19 -16.75
CA THR A 144 15.13 -8.11 -17.30
C THR A 144 14.47 -9.13 -18.23
N THR A 145 15.29 -9.86 -18.97
CA THR A 145 14.86 -10.90 -19.89
C THR A 145 15.63 -12.19 -19.64
N SER A 146 15.01 -13.31 -19.98
CA SER A 146 15.64 -14.63 -19.99
C SER A 146 15.32 -15.32 -21.30
N ASN A 147 16.27 -16.09 -21.82
CA ASN A 147 16.08 -16.91 -23.02
C ASN A 147 15.89 -18.41 -22.71
N ASP A 148 15.86 -18.78 -21.43
CA ASP A 148 15.86 -20.15 -20.92
C ASP A 148 14.84 -20.35 -19.80
N GLN A 149 13.66 -19.75 -19.94
CA GLN A 149 12.53 -19.92 -19.00
C GLN A 149 12.84 -19.48 -17.55
N GLY A 150 13.74 -18.50 -17.39
CA GLY A 150 14.12 -17.95 -16.09
C GLY A 150 15.22 -18.74 -15.36
N GLU A 151 15.87 -19.71 -16.01
CA GLU A 151 17.06 -20.36 -15.43
C GLU A 151 18.22 -19.37 -15.29
N ASN A 152 18.41 -18.49 -16.27
CA ASN A 152 19.38 -17.40 -16.23
C ASN A 152 18.72 -16.08 -16.67
N TRP A 153 19.03 -15.02 -15.93
CA TRP A 153 18.56 -13.67 -16.19
C TRP A 153 19.69 -12.80 -16.71
N GLU A 154 19.38 -11.99 -17.72
CA GLU A 154 20.26 -10.90 -18.13
C GLU A 154 20.38 -9.86 -17.02
N THR A 155 21.39 -8.99 -17.11
CA THR A 155 21.49 -7.86 -16.18
C THR A 155 20.30 -6.93 -16.36
N ALA A 156 19.62 -6.62 -15.27
CA ALA A 156 18.46 -5.72 -15.29
C ALA A 156 18.80 -4.36 -15.92
N SER A 157 17.87 -3.83 -16.71
CA SER A 157 18.04 -2.58 -17.45
C SER A 157 16.83 -1.67 -17.25
N ILE A 158 16.99 -0.37 -17.56
CA ILE A 158 15.90 0.61 -17.48
C ILE A 158 15.41 0.90 -18.91
N GLY A 159 14.11 0.75 -19.15
CA GLY A 159 13.54 0.94 -20.48
C GLY A 159 12.04 0.66 -20.52
N ASN A 160 11.54 0.29 -21.70
CA ASN A 160 10.16 -0.15 -21.85
C ASN A 160 10.06 -1.59 -21.34
N CYS A 161 9.29 -1.79 -20.28
CA CYS A 161 9.01 -3.10 -19.70
C CYS A 161 7.66 -3.62 -20.20
N GLY A 162 7.17 -4.74 -19.66
CA GLY A 162 5.79 -5.17 -19.88
C GLY A 162 4.79 -4.17 -19.30
N SER A 163 3.64 -4.01 -19.94
CA SER A 163 2.59 -3.15 -19.42
C SER A 163 1.77 -3.89 -18.36
N LEU A 164 1.78 -3.39 -17.13
CA LEU A 164 1.10 -3.99 -16.00
C LEU A 164 0.60 -2.96 -14.96
N SER A 165 -0.26 -3.43 -14.05
CA SER A 165 -0.66 -2.71 -12.84
C SER A 165 -0.87 -3.69 -11.69
N VAL A 166 -0.51 -3.27 -10.48
CA VAL A 166 -0.60 -4.08 -9.27
C VAL A 166 -1.40 -3.34 -8.21
N TRP A 167 -2.36 -4.05 -7.63
CA TRP A 167 -3.12 -3.59 -6.48
C TRP A 167 -2.82 -4.42 -5.26
N ALA A 168 -2.65 -3.75 -4.13
CA ALA A 168 -2.44 -4.37 -2.84
C ALA A 168 -3.03 -3.49 -1.73
N GLU A 169 -3.39 -4.11 -0.61
CA GLU A 169 -3.88 -3.41 0.58
C GLU A 169 -2.76 -3.31 1.62
N SER A 170 -2.63 -2.16 2.28
CA SER A 170 -1.61 -1.99 3.32
C SER A 170 -2.05 -2.69 4.60
N ILE A 171 -1.11 -3.37 5.23
CA ILE A 171 -1.32 -3.96 6.56
C ILE A 171 -1.11 -2.85 7.58
N TYR A 172 -2.22 -2.32 8.10
CA TYR A 172 -2.19 -1.39 9.23
C TYR A 172 -2.26 -2.20 10.52
N GLU A 173 -1.11 -2.37 11.16
CA GLU A 173 -1.09 -2.62 12.59
C GLU A 173 -1.18 -1.26 13.25
N THR A 174 -2.25 -1.02 14.01
CA THR A 174 -2.24 0.10 14.95
C THR A 174 -1.08 -0.19 15.88
N GLU A 175 -0.02 0.62 15.84
CA GLU A 175 0.87 0.69 16.98
C GLU A 175 -0.05 0.90 18.17
N PHE A 176 -0.06 -0.04 19.11
CA PHE A 176 -0.76 0.16 20.36
C PHE A 176 -0.06 1.37 20.97
N GLU A 177 -0.61 2.58 20.76
CA GLU A 177 -0.11 3.74 21.48
C GLU A 177 -0.30 3.35 22.94
N GLU A 178 0.80 3.06 23.62
CA GLU A 178 0.82 2.94 25.06
C GLU A 178 0.16 4.22 25.56
N THR A 179 -1.10 4.10 25.95
CA THR A 179 -1.89 5.27 26.29
C THR A 179 -1.27 5.77 27.57
N THR A 180 -0.53 6.88 27.50
CA THR A 180 0.24 7.37 28.65
C THR A 180 -0.67 7.45 29.86
N GLY A 181 -0.35 6.68 30.90
CA GLY A 181 -1.16 6.55 32.10
C GLY A 181 -2.05 5.31 32.22
N ASP A 182 -2.14 4.45 31.20
CA ASP A 182 -2.80 3.12 31.28
C ASP A 182 -1.80 2.11 31.86
N ILE A 183 -1.69 2.10 33.18
CA ILE A 183 -0.67 1.38 33.92
C ILE A 183 -1.01 -0.10 34.06
N ASN A 184 -2.29 -0.47 34.00
CA ASN A 184 -2.75 -1.85 34.06
C ASN A 184 -3.05 -2.49 32.69
N GLU A 185 -2.82 -1.75 31.60
CA GLU A 185 -3.01 -2.18 30.21
C GLU A 185 -4.44 -2.67 29.93
N ASP A 186 -5.45 -2.07 30.59
CA ASP A 186 -6.86 -2.43 30.39
C ASP A 186 -7.53 -1.62 29.26
N GLY A 187 -6.78 -0.70 28.64
CA GLY A 187 -7.21 0.18 27.57
C GLY A 187 -7.93 1.45 28.06
N SER A 188 -7.95 1.74 29.36
CA SER A 188 -8.64 2.89 29.95
C SER A 188 -7.84 3.57 31.06
N VAL A 189 -7.36 4.80 30.83
CA VAL A 189 -6.72 5.62 31.86
C VAL A 189 -7.74 6.11 32.89
N ASN A 190 -7.70 5.58 34.11
CA ASN A 190 -8.67 5.87 35.16
C ASN A 190 -8.07 5.79 36.59
N VAL A 191 -8.94 5.80 37.61
CA VAL A 191 -8.52 5.80 39.02
C VAL A 191 -7.76 4.54 39.43
N LEU A 192 -7.94 3.42 38.72
CA LEU A 192 -7.22 2.18 38.98
C LEU A 192 -5.72 2.35 38.68
N ASP A 193 -5.36 3.06 37.62
CA ASP A 193 -3.96 3.38 37.29
C ASP A 193 -3.32 4.24 38.39
N VAL A 194 -4.05 5.24 38.89
CA VAL A 194 -3.61 6.07 40.01
C VAL A 194 -3.36 5.24 41.27
N VAL A 195 -4.21 4.25 41.55
CA VAL A 195 -4.05 3.36 42.70
C VAL A 195 -2.78 2.52 42.57
N ILE A 196 -2.49 2.03 41.36
CA ILE A 196 -1.27 1.26 41.09
C ILE A 196 -0.04 2.15 41.23
N LEU A 197 -0.03 3.33 40.62
CA LEU A 197 1.07 4.28 40.73
C LEU A 197 1.31 4.73 42.17
N ALA A 198 0.25 4.99 42.94
CA ALA A 198 0.37 5.30 44.36
C ALA A 198 1.01 4.16 45.16
N ASN A 199 0.69 2.90 44.82
CA ASN A 199 1.32 1.76 45.47
C ASN A 199 2.81 1.66 45.11
N VAL A 200 3.18 1.87 43.85
CA VAL A 200 4.57 1.91 43.37
C VAL A 200 5.38 2.99 44.10
N VAL A 201 4.83 4.20 44.22
CA VAL A 201 5.44 5.31 44.97
C VAL A 201 5.66 4.96 46.45
N LEU A 202 4.75 4.17 47.06
CA LEU A 202 4.86 3.73 48.45
C LEU A 202 5.84 2.57 48.65
N THR A 203 5.95 1.65 47.70
CA THR A 203 6.90 0.52 47.77
C THR A 203 8.32 0.94 47.39
N GLY A 204 8.47 2.03 46.62
CA GLY A 204 9.73 2.49 46.08
C GLY A 204 10.25 1.61 44.94
N GLU A 205 9.40 0.74 44.40
CA GLU A 205 9.67 0.03 43.16
C GLU A 205 9.59 1.02 42.00
N TYR A 206 10.37 0.78 40.94
CA TYR A 206 10.28 1.59 39.74
C TYR A 206 9.38 0.89 38.72
N LEU A 207 8.46 1.65 38.14
CA LEU A 207 7.60 1.20 37.06
C LEU A 207 7.71 2.20 35.90
N SER A 208 8.18 1.72 34.74
CA SER A 208 8.36 2.56 33.55
C SER A 208 7.06 3.20 33.08
N ALA A 209 5.95 2.45 33.06
CA ALA A 209 4.62 2.95 32.71
C ALA A 209 4.09 4.01 33.68
N GLY A 210 4.67 4.10 34.89
CA GLY A 210 4.30 5.07 35.91
C GLY A 210 5.16 6.34 35.93
N ASP A 211 6.20 6.44 35.09
CA ASP A 211 7.07 7.63 34.97
C ASP A 211 6.45 8.57 33.92
N ILE A 212 5.39 9.27 34.34
CA ILE A 212 4.51 10.02 33.44
C ILE A 212 5.23 11.26 32.90
N ASN A 213 6.09 11.87 33.70
CA ASN A 213 6.85 13.07 33.33
C ASN A 213 8.23 12.75 32.72
N VAL A 214 8.60 11.47 32.65
CA VAL A 214 9.86 10.93 32.09
C VAL A 214 11.11 11.50 32.78
N ASP A 215 11.03 11.75 34.09
CA ASP A 215 12.16 12.24 34.90
C ASP A 215 13.02 11.10 35.48
N GLY A 216 12.60 9.84 35.27
CA GLY A 216 13.27 8.63 35.73
C GLY A 216 12.97 8.26 37.18
N VAL A 217 11.98 8.90 37.82
CA VAL A 217 11.62 8.65 39.23
C VAL A 217 10.11 8.69 39.44
N ASN A 218 9.49 7.54 39.74
CA ASN A 218 8.09 7.51 40.16
C ASN A 218 7.88 8.23 41.51
N ASN A 219 7.15 9.33 41.49
CA ASN A 219 6.85 10.12 42.67
C ASN A 219 5.46 10.80 42.58
N VAL A 220 5.18 11.74 43.49
CA VAL A 220 3.88 12.43 43.54
C VAL A 220 3.62 13.31 42.31
N LEU A 221 4.66 13.74 41.60
CA LEU A 221 4.52 14.51 40.38
C LEU A 221 3.87 13.68 39.27
N ASP A 222 4.27 12.42 39.12
CA ASP A 222 3.65 11.48 38.16
C ASP A 222 2.16 11.26 38.45
N ILE A 223 1.81 11.12 39.73
CA ILE A 223 0.40 10.97 40.15
C ILE A 223 -0.41 12.21 39.80
N VAL A 224 0.14 13.41 40.01
CA VAL A 224 -0.54 14.66 39.68
C VAL A 224 -0.74 14.78 38.17
N GLU A 225 0.26 14.38 37.38
CA GLU A 225 0.16 14.40 35.92
C GLU A 225 -0.83 13.36 35.40
N LEU A 226 -0.83 12.14 35.94
CA LEU A 226 -1.83 11.11 35.63
C LEU A 226 -3.25 11.59 35.94
N ILE A 227 -3.46 12.27 37.07
CA ILE A 227 -4.76 12.87 37.40
C ILE A 227 -5.14 13.96 36.38
N ASN A 228 -4.18 14.77 35.93
CA ASN A 228 -4.45 15.76 34.88
C ASN A 228 -4.85 15.10 33.57
N ILE A 229 -4.21 13.97 33.19
CA ILE A 229 -4.59 13.17 32.02
C ILE A 229 -6.01 12.64 32.17
N ILE A 230 -6.38 12.09 33.34
CA ILE A 230 -7.74 11.58 33.60
C ILE A 230 -8.79 12.69 33.51
N LEU A 231 -8.49 13.89 34.02
CA LEU A 231 -9.46 14.98 34.10
C LEU A 231 -9.58 15.79 32.81
N ASN A 232 -8.47 15.98 32.09
CA ASN A 232 -8.40 16.89 30.94
C ASN A 232 -8.11 16.17 29.62
N GLY A 233 -7.85 14.87 29.64
CA GLY A 233 -7.29 14.11 28.52
C GLY A 233 -5.77 14.23 28.44
N PRO A 234 -5.09 13.34 27.68
CA PRO A 234 -3.67 13.48 27.38
C PRO A 234 -3.40 14.85 26.74
N SER A 235 -2.19 15.39 26.94
CA SER A 235 -1.75 16.62 26.28
C SER A 235 -1.44 16.37 24.80
N TYR A 236 -2.43 15.96 24.01
CA TYR A 236 -2.30 16.02 22.57
C TYR A 236 -2.24 17.49 22.16
N GLU A 237 -1.45 17.78 21.12
CA GLU A 237 -1.69 18.99 20.34
C GLU A 237 -3.19 19.01 20.03
N GLN A 238 -3.86 20.08 20.48
CA GLN A 238 -5.25 20.30 20.14
C GLN A 238 -5.33 20.13 18.62
N LEU A 239 -6.08 19.13 18.14
CA LEU A 239 -6.41 19.03 16.72
C LEU A 239 -6.79 20.45 16.30
N PRO A 240 -6.21 20.99 15.21
CA PRO A 240 -6.40 22.39 14.84
C PRO A 240 -7.88 22.68 14.94
N ILE A 241 -8.23 23.76 15.66
CA ILE A 241 -9.60 24.19 15.87
C ILE A 241 -10.33 24.02 14.55
N TRP A 242 -11.33 23.13 14.55
CA TRP A 242 -12.01 22.75 13.32
C TRP A 242 -12.77 23.97 12.81
N ASP A 243 -12.23 24.61 11.77
CA ASP A 243 -12.92 25.69 11.09
C ASP A 243 -14.02 25.08 10.21
N TYR A 244 -15.27 25.44 10.49
CA TYR A 244 -16.43 24.98 9.73
C TYR A 244 -16.54 25.70 8.39
N VAL A 245 -15.57 25.56 7.49
CA VAL A 245 -15.57 26.27 6.20
C VAL A 245 -16.23 25.45 5.10
N ASP A 246 -17.06 26.07 4.27
CA ASP A 246 -17.56 25.44 3.05
C ASP A 246 -16.45 25.33 2.00
N ILE A 247 -16.02 24.12 1.70
CA ILE A 247 -14.98 23.85 0.70
C ILE A 247 -15.56 23.55 -0.69
N ASN A 248 -16.88 23.52 -0.87
CA ASN A 248 -17.51 23.25 -2.15
C ASN A 248 -17.49 24.52 -3.04
N THR A 249 -16.64 24.53 -4.07
CA THR A 249 -16.51 25.67 -5.01
C THR A 249 -17.78 26.01 -5.78
N ASN A 250 -18.77 25.12 -5.79
CA ASN A 250 -20.07 25.33 -6.44
C ASN A 250 -21.16 25.78 -5.46
N SER A 251 -20.82 25.97 -4.17
CA SER A 251 -21.73 26.48 -3.15
C SER A 251 -21.71 28.00 -3.12
N ASP A 252 -22.88 28.60 -2.86
CA ASP A 252 -23.00 30.04 -2.59
C ASP A 252 -22.26 30.45 -1.29
N TYR A 253 -21.87 29.48 -0.46
CA TYR A 253 -21.16 29.67 0.80
C TYR A 253 -19.67 29.31 0.72
N PHE A 254 -19.12 29.03 -0.47
CA PHE A 254 -17.71 28.69 -0.66
C PHE A 254 -16.78 29.66 0.10
N ASP A 255 -15.85 29.10 0.87
CA ASP A 255 -14.87 29.79 1.72
C ASP A 255 -15.48 30.59 2.89
N GLN A 256 -16.74 30.30 3.28
CA GLN A 256 -17.40 30.91 4.44
C GLN A 256 -17.54 29.91 5.59
N LEU A 257 -17.55 30.42 6.83
CA LEU A 257 -17.82 29.64 8.04
C LEU A 257 -19.32 29.27 8.13
N ILE A 258 -19.64 28.00 7.88
CA ILE A 258 -20.96 27.38 7.91
C ILE A 258 -21.07 26.35 9.05
N GLY A 259 -21.26 26.84 10.26
CA GLY A 259 -21.52 26.00 11.44
C GLY A 259 -22.99 25.56 11.57
N PRO A 260 -23.30 24.77 12.61
CA PRO A 260 -24.67 24.33 12.93
C PRO A 260 -25.70 25.45 13.09
N ASP A 261 -25.26 26.64 13.50
CA ASP A 261 -26.12 27.82 13.62
C ASP A 261 -26.58 28.36 12.25
N THR A 262 -25.78 28.16 11.21
CA THR A 262 -26.06 28.64 9.84
C THR A 262 -27.12 27.78 9.13
N PHE A 263 -27.15 26.47 9.40
CA PHE A 263 -28.07 25.52 8.76
C PHE A 263 -28.94 24.73 9.74
N ASN A 264 -29.36 25.37 10.83
CA ASN A 264 -30.20 24.74 11.84
C ASN A 264 -31.50 24.16 11.23
N GLY A 265 -31.68 22.84 11.35
CA GLY A 265 -32.83 22.11 10.80
C GLY A 265 -32.76 21.74 9.32
N ASN A 266 -31.71 22.17 8.59
CA ASN A 266 -31.56 21.91 7.16
C ASN A 266 -30.45 20.91 6.83
N VAL A 267 -29.62 20.51 7.81
CA VAL A 267 -28.53 19.54 7.65
C VAL A 267 -28.77 18.38 8.61
N SER A 268 -28.90 17.16 8.07
CA SER A 268 -29.09 15.92 8.84
C SER A 268 -27.82 15.07 9.00
N LEU A 269 -26.73 15.46 8.33
CA LEU A 269 -25.47 14.72 8.36
C LEU A 269 -24.29 15.68 8.17
N TYR A 270 -23.34 15.67 9.11
CA TYR A 270 -22.01 16.22 8.90
C TYR A 270 -21.11 15.06 8.45
N TYR A 271 -20.50 15.18 7.27
CA TYR A 271 -19.50 14.23 6.81
C TYR A 271 -18.15 14.64 7.40
N PHE A 272 -17.68 13.88 8.38
CA PHE A 272 -16.34 14.04 8.94
C PHE A 272 -15.39 13.18 8.11
N GLY A 273 -14.70 13.79 7.15
CA GLY A 273 -13.53 13.16 6.55
C GLY A 273 -12.44 13.08 7.61
N LYS A 274 -12.13 11.88 8.11
CA LYS A 274 -10.93 11.66 8.92
C LYS A 274 -9.74 12.02 8.01
N ALA A 275 -8.91 12.97 8.44
CA ALA A 275 -7.55 13.06 7.91
C ALA A 275 -6.82 11.78 8.35
N GLY A 276 -6.55 10.89 7.38
CA GLY A 276 -5.91 9.60 7.58
C GLY A 276 -5.57 8.96 6.25
#